data_AF-A0A4V2ABX9-F1
#
_entry.id   AF-A0A4V2ABX9-F1
#
_cell.length_a   1.000
_cell.length_b   1.000
_cell.length_c   1.000
_cell.angle_alpha   90.00
_cell.angle_beta   90.00
_cell.angle_gamma   90.00
#
_symmetry.space_group_name_H-M   'P 1'
#
loop_
_entity.id
_entity.type
_entity.pdbx_description
1 polymer ?
#
loop_
_entity_poly.entity_id
_entity_poly.type
_entity_poly.pdbx_seq_one_letter_code
_entity_poly.pdbx_strand_id
1 'polypeptide(L)'
;MDEILSSKLHKMDGIYLHWCPGCKQEHWIFVDEPSGTGARWSYNGNPEIPTFSPSVNIVGQCHYFITNGQIQFCGDSKHELAGQTVPLPNMPH
;
A
#
# COMPACT_ATOMS: atom_id res chain seq x y z
N MET A 1 -1.57 0.56 -18.75
CA MET A 1 -0.20 0.10 -19.00
C MET A 1 0.46 -0.13 -17.64
N ASP A 2 1.12 -1.26 -17.46
CA ASP A 2 1.85 -1.57 -16.23
C ASP A 2 3.23 -0.90 -16.25
N GLU A 3 3.62 -0.32 -15.13
CA GLU A 3 4.83 0.46 -14.93
C GLU A 3 5.51 0.05 -13.62
N ILE A 4 6.74 -0.45 -13.72
CA ILE A 4 7.57 -0.76 -12.55
C ILE A 4 8.24 0.55 -12.10
N LEU A 5 7.79 1.13 -10.98
CA LEU A 5 8.33 2.39 -10.46
C LEU A 5 9.57 2.17 -9.58
N SER A 6 9.60 1.06 -8.84
CA SER A 6 10.74 0.56 -8.05
C SER A 6 10.59 -0.94 -7.78
N SER A 7 11.54 -1.54 -7.06
CA SER A 7 11.39 -2.92 -6.59
C SER A 7 10.24 -3.14 -5.61
N LYS A 8 9.67 -2.07 -5.04
CA LYS A 8 8.62 -2.10 -4.00
C LYS A 8 7.24 -1.66 -4.50
N LEU A 9 7.19 -0.93 -5.62
CA LEU A 9 6.01 -0.20 -6.04
C LEU A 9 5.84 -0.30 -7.56
N HIS A 10 4.71 -0.85 -7.99
CA HIS A 10 4.29 -0.87 -9.39
C HIS A 10 3.07 0.04 -9.58
N LYS A 11 2.79 0.43 -10.82
CA LYS A 11 1.62 1.22 -11.19
C LYS A 11 0.93 0.61 -12.41
N MET A 12 -0.36 0.33 -12.29
CA MET A 12 -1.19 -0.20 -13.35
C MET A 12 -2.44 0.68 -13.50
N ASP A 13 -2.59 1.31 -14.65
CA ASP A 13 -3.77 2.15 -14.99
C ASP A 13 -4.12 3.20 -13.91
N GLY A 14 -3.10 3.86 -13.35
CA GLY A 14 -3.29 4.89 -12.32
C GLY A 14 -3.40 4.36 -10.88
N ILE A 15 -3.39 3.04 -10.70
CA ILE A 15 -3.47 2.35 -9.42
C ILE A 15 -2.08 1.90 -9.01
N TYR A 16 -1.70 2.18 -7.77
CA TYR A 16 -0.40 1.79 -7.21
C TYR A 16 -0.52 0.45 -6.50
N LEU A 17 0.40 -0.46 -6.80
CA LEU A 17 0.47 -1.82 -6.22
C LEU A 17 1.72 -1.97 -5.38
N HIS A 18 1.55 -2.59 -4.21
CA HIS A 18 2.66 -3.03 -3.36
C HIS A 18 2.32 -4.36 -2.69
N TRP A 19 3.36 -5.10 -2.29
CA TRP A 19 3.20 -6.34 -1.56
C TRP A 19 2.93 -6.08 -0.08
N CYS A 20 1.84 -6.65 0.45
CA CYS A 20 1.57 -6.66 1.88
C CYS A 20 2.13 -7.96 2.50
N PRO A 21 3.14 -7.91 3.38
CA PRO A 21 3.70 -9.11 4.01
C PRO A 21 2.73 -9.77 5.01
N GLY A 22 1.76 -9.03 5.55
CA GLY A 22 0.75 -9.57 6.47
C GLY A 22 -0.35 -10.33 5.74
N CYS A 23 -0.86 -9.79 4.63
CA CYS A 23 -1.89 -10.44 3.82
C CYS A 23 -1.34 -11.44 2.81
N LYS A 24 -0.03 -11.37 2.50
CA LYS A 24 0.65 -12.21 1.50
C LYS A 24 -0.01 -12.10 0.13
N GLN A 25 -0.36 -10.87 -0.24
CA GLN A 25 -0.96 -10.50 -1.52
C GLN A 25 -0.66 -9.03 -1.83
N GLU A 26 -0.92 -8.65 -3.07
CA GLU A 26 -0.84 -7.26 -3.50
C GLU A 26 -2.01 -6.44 -2.94
N HIS A 27 -1.70 -5.23 -2.47
CA HIS A 27 -2.69 -4.23 -2.13
C HIS A 27 -2.66 -3.08 -3.12
N TRP A 28 -3.85 -2.54 -3.39
CA TRP A 28 -4.06 -1.50 -4.39
C TRP A 28 -4.36 -0.16 -3.73
N ILE A 29 -3.73 0.90 -4.21
CA ILE A 29 -3.90 2.27 -3.73
C ILE A 29 -4.30 3.16 -4.91
N PHE A 30 -5.52 3.69 -4.84
CA PHE A 30 -6.13 4.51 -5.88
C PHE A 30 -5.66 5.97 -5.76
N VAL A 31 -4.81 6.44 -6.68
CA VAL A 31 -4.19 7.78 -6.60
C VAL A 31 -4.66 8.70 -7.72
N ASP A 32 -4.63 8.22 -8.96
CA ASP A 32 -4.97 9.03 -10.13
C ASP A 32 -6.49 9.28 -10.19
N GLU A 33 -7.27 8.21 -10.02
CA GLU A 33 -8.74 8.22 -9.98
C GLU A 33 -9.24 7.56 -8.68
N PRO A 34 -10.42 7.94 -8.16
CA PRO A 34 -10.99 7.30 -6.99
C PRO A 34 -11.40 5.85 -7.27
N SER A 35 -11.43 5.03 -6.22
CA SER A 35 -12.00 3.69 -6.28
C SER A 35 -13.51 3.72 -6.55
N GLY A 36 -14.12 2.56 -6.79
CA GLY A 36 -15.58 2.43 -6.91
C GLY A 36 -16.36 2.87 -5.67
N THR A 37 -15.71 3.00 -4.51
CA THR A 37 -16.31 3.54 -3.27
C THR A 37 -15.99 5.02 -3.04
N GLY A 38 -15.31 5.68 -3.98
CA GLY A 38 -14.92 7.08 -3.87
C GLY A 38 -13.61 7.33 -3.11
N ALA A 39 -12.95 6.27 -2.62
CA ALA A 39 -11.71 6.42 -1.86
C ALA A 39 -10.54 6.79 -2.79
N ARG A 40 -9.74 7.78 -2.39
CA ARG A 40 -8.57 8.25 -3.13
C ARG A 40 -7.47 8.68 -2.18
N TRP A 41 -6.23 8.34 -2.52
CA TRP A 41 -5.04 8.64 -1.73
C TRP A 41 -4.15 9.67 -2.43
N SER A 42 -3.41 10.43 -1.63
CA SER A 42 -2.26 11.22 -2.09
C SER A 42 -1.00 10.38 -2.04
N TYR A 43 -0.04 10.68 -2.92
CA TYR A 43 1.26 10.03 -3.00
C TYR A 43 2.38 11.09 -3.05
N ASN A 44 3.48 10.85 -2.35
CA ASN A 44 4.60 11.79 -2.28
C ASN A 44 5.49 11.84 -3.54
N GLY A 45 5.25 10.96 -4.53
CA GLY A 45 6.02 10.93 -5.77
C GLY A 45 7.34 10.14 -5.68
N ASN A 46 7.68 9.52 -4.54
CA ASN A 46 8.95 8.82 -4.37
C ASN A 46 8.77 7.30 -4.24
N PRO A 47 9.15 6.50 -5.26
CA PRO A 47 8.87 5.06 -5.27
C PRO A 47 9.83 4.23 -4.42
N GLU A 48 10.96 4.80 -3.98
CA GLU A 48 11.94 4.12 -3.12
C GLU A 48 11.58 4.19 -1.63
N ILE A 49 11.01 5.33 -1.23
CA ILE A 49 10.52 5.65 0.12
C ILE A 49 9.08 6.18 0.06
N PRO A 50 8.13 5.38 -0.45
CA PRO A 50 6.78 5.86 -0.69
C PRO A 50 6.09 6.29 0.59
N THR A 51 5.22 7.28 0.43
CA THR A 51 4.27 7.72 1.46
C THR A 51 2.92 7.93 0.80
N PHE A 52 1.89 7.33 1.39
CA PHE A 52 0.50 7.49 0.97
C PHE A 52 -0.34 8.05 2.12
N SER A 53 -1.35 8.87 1.80
CA SER A 53 -2.26 9.46 2.79
C SER A 53 -3.69 9.52 2.25
N PRO A 54 -4.71 9.20 3.05
CA PRO A 54 -4.68 8.75 4.45
C PRO A 54 -4.26 7.27 4.60
N SER A 55 -4.63 6.60 5.69
CA SER A 55 -4.44 5.14 5.82
C SER A 55 -5.16 4.38 4.71
N VAL A 56 -4.64 3.20 4.37
CA VAL A 56 -5.32 2.23 3.52
C VAL A 56 -6.10 1.28 4.43
N ASN A 57 -7.42 1.24 4.27
CA ASN A 57 -8.30 0.36 5.03
C ASN A 57 -9.04 -0.58 4.08
N ILE A 58 -8.60 -1.84 4.06
CA ILE A 58 -9.30 -2.95 3.43
C ILE A 58 -10.18 -3.57 4.50
N VAL A 59 -11.46 -3.18 4.49
CA VAL A 59 -12.44 -3.49 5.53
C VAL A 59 -12.46 -4.99 5.84
N GLY A 60 -12.25 -5.33 7.11
CA GLY A 60 -12.26 -6.71 7.59
C GLY A 60 -10.99 -7.51 7.28
N GLN A 61 -9.96 -6.90 6.70
CA GLN A 61 -8.73 -7.58 6.32
C GLN A 61 -7.47 -6.87 6.84
N CYS A 62 -7.23 -5.63 6.44
CA CYS A 62 -5.97 -4.95 6.69
C CYS A 62 -6.17 -3.44 6.82
N HIS A 63 -5.48 -2.81 7.76
CA HIS A 63 -5.53 -1.37 7.95
C HIS A 63 -4.15 -0.85 8.31
N TYR A 64 -3.59 0.05 7.50
CA TYR A 64 -2.20 0.47 7.64
C TYR A 64 -1.93 1.84 7.03
N PHE A 65 -0.78 2.41 7.42
CA PHE A 65 -0.17 3.55 6.75
C PHE A 65 1.09 3.08 6.02
N ILE A 66 1.41 3.71 4.90
CA ILE A 66 2.74 3.65 4.31
C ILE A 66 3.38 5.02 4.45
N THR A 67 4.51 5.10 5.15
CA THR A 67 5.25 6.35 5.35
C THR A 67 6.75 6.09 5.35
N ASN A 68 7.48 6.86 4.55
CA ASN A 68 8.94 6.73 4.37
C ASN A 68 9.39 5.28 4.07
N GLY A 69 8.63 4.57 3.22
CA GLY A 69 8.94 3.19 2.85
C GLY A 69 8.76 2.16 3.96
N GLN A 70 7.99 2.47 5.01
CA GLN A 70 7.58 1.54 6.05
C GLN A 70 6.06 1.35 6.03
N ILE A 71 5.61 0.13 6.34
CA ILE A 71 4.20 -0.18 6.59
C ILE A 71 3.97 -0.15 8.10
N GLN A 72 3.07 0.70 8.56
CA GLN A 72 2.61 0.78 9.94
C GLN A 72 1.20 0.18 10.03
N PHE A 73 1.09 -1.06 10.51
CA PHE A 73 -0.20 -1.75 10.63
C PHE A 73 -0.95 -1.27 11.86
N CYS A 74 -2.20 -0.85 11.67
CA CYS A 74 -3.12 -0.53 12.75
C CYS A 74 -3.53 -1.81 13.51
N GLY A 75 -3.88 -1.65 14.79
CA GLY A 75 -4.20 -2.78 15.68
C GLY A 75 -5.48 -3.54 15.32
N ASP A 76 -6.32 -2.97 14.44
CA ASP A 76 -7.54 -3.58 13.92
C ASP A 76 -7.32 -4.45 12.67
N SER A 77 -6.09 -4.50 12.13
CA SER A 77 -5.71 -5.45 11.06
C SER A 77 -5.97 -6.90 11.46
N LYS A 78 -6.35 -7.77 10.51
CA LYS A 78 -6.77 -9.16 10.78
C LYS A 78 -5.70 -10.21 10.50
N HIS A 79 -4.46 -9.81 10.35
CA HIS A 79 -3.30 -10.68 10.13
C HIS A 79 -2.27 -10.55 11.25
N GLU A 80 -1.28 -11.45 11.27
CA GLU A 80 -0.24 -11.57 12.30
C GLU A 80 0.57 -10.29 12.57
N LEU A 81 0.70 -9.40 11.58
CA LEU A 81 1.43 -8.14 11.71
C LEU A 81 0.62 -6.97 12.32
N ALA A 82 -0.59 -7.20 12.84
CA ALA A 82 -1.40 -6.14 13.45
C ALA A 82 -0.63 -5.41 14.58
N GLY A 83 -0.66 -4.07 14.57
CA GLY A 83 0.06 -3.23 15.53
C GLY A 83 1.58 -3.16 15.32
N GLN A 84 2.13 -3.79 14.28
CA GLN A 84 3.56 -3.79 14.00
C GLN A 84 3.91 -2.76 12.92
N THR A 85 5.16 -2.29 12.94
CA THR A 85 5.75 -1.52 11.84
C THR A 85 6.86 -2.35 11.21
N VAL A 86 6.82 -2.50 9.88
CA VAL A 86 7.81 -3.26 9.11
C VAL A 86 8.27 -2.47 7.89
N PRO A 87 9.48 -2.71 7.35
CA PRO A 87 9.86 -2.18 6.06
C PRO A 87 8.89 -2.62 4.96
N LEU A 88 8.56 -1.73 4.02
CA LEU A 88 7.84 -2.10 2.80
C LEU A 88 8.72 -3.07 2.00
N PRO A 89 8.32 -4.33 1.83
CA PRO A 89 9.13 -5.32 1.11
C PRO A 89 9.15 -5.02 -0.38
N ASN A 90 10.10 -5.66 -1.07
CA ASN A 90 10.03 -5.73 -2.53
C ASN A 90 8.83 -6.58 -2.95
N MET A 91 8.35 -6.33 -4.17
CA MET A 91 7.38 -7.21 -4.83
C MET A 91 7.98 -8.62 -4.97
N PRO A 92 7.18 -9.68 -4.79
CA PRO A 92 7.63 -11.04 -5.07
C PRO A 92 7.94 -11.19 -6.56
N HIS A 93 9.00 -11.94 -6.87
CA HIS A 93 9.44 -12.27 -8.23
C HIS A 93 8.79 -13.57 -8.72
#